data_AF-A0A392R719-F1
#
_entry.id   AF-A0A392R719-F1
#
_cell.length_a   1.000
_cell.length_b   1.000
_cell.length_c   1.000
_cell.angle_alpha   90.00
_cell.angle_beta   90.00
_cell.angle_gamma   90.00
#
_symmetry.space_group_name_H-M   'P 1'
#
loop_
_entity.id
_entity.type
_entity.pdbx_description
1 polymer ?
#
loop_
_entity_poly.entity_id
_entity_poly.type
_entity_poly.pdbx_seq_one_letter_code
_entity_poly.pdbx_strand_id
1 'polypeptide(L)'
;MERIRVNLKFTSCLSVDVEGRSGGLSVMWRDTIKCRVMNYSRNFINLIVEEKGKEDWRLTCYYGYPERGRRRQAWDMLRELRDMSDLPWCIVGDFNDLLSQEDKKGTHPHPNWLCNGFRSAVSDCDLTDIHLDGYPYT
;
A
#
# COMPACT_ATOMS: atom_id res chain seq x y z
N MET A 1 2.07 -2.79 -19.62
CA MET A 1 3.08 -2.33 -18.65
C MET A 1 4.52 -2.40 -19.16
N GLU A 2 4.85 -3.36 -20.02
CA GLU A 2 6.22 -3.55 -20.55
C GLU A 2 6.88 -2.29 -21.16
N ARG A 3 6.16 -1.56 -22.04
CA ARG A 3 6.70 -0.33 -22.64
C ARG A 3 7.07 0.74 -21.60
N ILE A 4 6.26 0.88 -20.55
CA ILE A 4 6.50 1.85 -19.46
C ILE A 4 7.70 1.41 -18.63
N ARG A 5 7.77 0.12 -18.29
CA ARG A 5 8.89 -0.48 -17.56
C ARG A 5 10.23 -0.20 -18.25
N VAL A 6 10.30 -0.45 -19.56
CA VAL A 6 11.51 -0.21 -20.38
C VAL A 6 11.84 1.28 -20.45
N ASN A 7 10.85 2.14 -20.72
CA ASN A 7 11.07 3.59 -20.83
C ASN A 7 11.58 4.21 -19.51
N LEU A 8 11.11 3.72 -18.36
CA LEU A 8 11.54 4.17 -17.04
C LEU A 8 12.81 3.47 -16.53
N LYS A 9 13.41 2.58 -17.34
CA LYS A 9 14.63 1.84 -17.02
C LYS A 9 14.48 0.97 -15.77
N PHE A 10 13.33 0.33 -15.61
CA PHE A 10 13.12 -0.75 -14.63
C PHE A 10 13.40 -2.09 -15.31
N THR A 11 14.01 -3.02 -14.59
CA THR A 11 14.43 -4.32 -15.14
C THR A 11 13.38 -5.40 -14.89
N SER A 12 12.62 -5.27 -13.82
CA SER A 12 11.60 -6.23 -13.40
C SER A 12 10.27 -5.53 -13.11
N CYS A 13 9.17 -6.27 -13.26
CA CYS A 13 7.81 -5.77 -13.04
C CYS A 13 6.88 -6.93 -12.66
N LEU A 14 5.99 -6.68 -11.71
CA LEU A 14 4.79 -7.49 -11.48
C LEU A 14 3.57 -6.59 -11.68
N SER A 15 2.61 -7.08 -12.45
CA SER A 15 1.33 -6.38 -12.68
C SER A 15 0.18 -7.34 -12.39
N VAL A 16 -0.82 -6.84 -11.68
CA VAL A 16 -2.12 -7.48 -11.49
C VAL A 16 -3.10 -6.78 -12.41
N ASP A 17 -3.83 -7.56 -13.22
CA ASP A 17 -4.72 -7.02 -14.23
C ASP A 17 -5.92 -6.26 -13.64
N VAL A 18 -6.40 -5.28 -14.42
CA VAL A 18 -7.66 -4.58 -14.15
C VAL A 18 -8.85 -5.52 -14.37
N GLU A 19 -9.96 -5.28 -13.68
CA GLU A 19 -11.24 -5.88 -14.04
C GLU A 19 -12.17 -4.82 -14.61
N GLY A 20 -12.53 -4.96 -15.88
CA GLY A 20 -13.27 -3.93 -16.60
C GLY A 20 -12.49 -2.61 -16.68
N ARG A 21 -12.93 -1.59 -15.93
CA ARG A 21 -12.32 -0.25 -15.90
C ARG A 21 -11.69 0.12 -14.56
N SER A 22 -11.59 -0.83 -13.63
CA SER A 22 -11.21 -0.56 -12.24
C SER A 22 -10.13 -1.50 -11.74
N GLY A 23 -9.36 -1.00 -10.76
CA GLY A 23 -8.24 -1.71 -10.17
C GLY A 23 -6.99 -1.65 -11.03
N GLY A 24 -6.21 -2.73 -10.98
CA GLY A 24 -4.88 -2.81 -11.56
C GLY A 24 -3.83 -2.28 -10.60
N LEU A 25 -2.84 -3.11 -10.31
CA LEU A 25 -1.71 -2.75 -9.47
C LEU A 25 -0.44 -3.19 -10.17
N SER A 26 0.59 -2.34 -10.16
CA SER A 26 1.88 -2.72 -10.72
C SER A 26 3.00 -2.24 -9.85
N VAL A 27 3.97 -3.12 -9.63
CA VAL A 27 5.24 -2.78 -8.98
C VAL A 27 6.37 -3.03 -9.95
N MET A 28 7.31 -2.09 -10.02
CA MET A 28 8.50 -2.18 -10.86
C MET A 28 9.73 -1.97 -9.99
N TRP A 29 10.80 -2.71 -10.28
CA TRP A 29 12.07 -2.57 -9.57
C TRP A 29 13.24 -2.78 -10.52
N ARG A 30 14.43 -2.39 -10.06
CA ARG A 30 15.70 -2.57 -10.75
C ARG A 30 16.43 -3.77 -10.18
N ASP A 31 17.26 -4.45 -10.97
CA ASP A 31 18.02 -5.63 -10.56
C ASP A 31 19.11 -5.32 -9.53
N THR A 32 19.37 -4.02 -9.29
CA THR A 32 20.17 -3.55 -8.16
C THR A 32 19.54 -3.89 -6.81
N ILE A 33 18.23 -4.15 -6.77
CA ILE A 33 17.48 -4.56 -5.59
C ILE A 33 16.90 -5.94 -5.87
N LYS A 34 17.20 -6.91 -5.00
CA LYS A 34 16.62 -8.24 -5.12
C LYS A 34 15.27 -8.26 -4.42
N CYS A 35 14.21 -8.52 -5.19
CA CYS A 35 12.85 -8.65 -4.68
C CYS A 35 12.30 -10.04 -4.99
N ARG A 36 11.66 -10.67 -4.00
CA ARG A 36 10.93 -11.92 -4.15
C ARG A 36 9.45 -11.69 -3.88
N VAL A 37 8.59 -12.08 -4.82
CA VAL A 37 7.14 -12.02 -4.64
C VAL A 37 6.72 -13.04 -3.59
N MET A 38 6.00 -12.59 -2.56
CA MET A 38 5.47 -13.46 -1.49
C MET A 38 4.06 -13.95 -1.86
N ASN A 39 3.15 -13.01 -2.09
CA ASN A 39 1.79 -13.23 -2.58
C ASN A 39 1.24 -11.91 -3.12
N TYR A 40 0.13 -11.98 -3.85
CA TYR A 40 -0.56 -10.80 -4.35
C TYR A 40 -2.05 -11.09 -4.50
N SER A 41 -2.82 -10.02 -4.53
CA SER A 41 -4.25 -10.01 -4.85
C SER A 41 -4.55 -8.80 -5.74
N ARG A 42 -5.82 -8.51 -5.97
CA ARG A 42 -6.23 -7.28 -6.65
C ARG A 42 -5.99 -6.01 -5.83
N ASN A 43 -5.89 -6.15 -4.51
CA ASN A 43 -5.76 -5.03 -3.58
C ASN A 43 -4.36 -4.91 -3.00
N PHE A 44 -3.46 -5.86 -3.24
CA PHE A 44 -2.08 -5.72 -2.79
C PHE A 44 -1.09 -6.55 -3.61
N ILE A 45 0.18 -6.15 -3.58
CA ILE A 45 1.34 -6.95 -3.97
C ILE A 45 2.30 -6.96 -2.78
N ASN A 46 2.65 -8.15 -2.27
CA ASN A 46 3.64 -8.32 -1.22
C ASN A 46 4.95 -8.84 -1.79
N LEU A 47 6.03 -8.14 -1.43
CA LEU A 47 7.39 -8.41 -1.84
C LEU A 47 8.26 -8.53 -0.60
N ILE A 48 9.20 -9.47 -0.64
CA ILE A 48 10.34 -9.50 0.27
C ILE A 48 11.52 -8.86 -0.45
N VAL A 49 12.11 -7.86 0.17
CA VAL A 49 13.26 -7.11 -0.33
C VAL A 49 14.49 -7.64 0.38
N GLU A 50 15.42 -8.16 -0.40
CA GLU A 50 16.67 -8.75 0.07
C GLU A 50 17.82 -7.78 -0.25
N GLU A 51 18.52 -7.29 0.78
CA GLU A 51 19.65 -6.40 0.63
C GLU A 51 20.90 -7.00 1.28
N LYS A 52 22.00 -7.08 0.52
CA LYS A 52 23.22 -7.73 0.98
C LYS A 52 23.78 -7.03 2.21
N GLY A 53 23.86 -7.74 3.33
CA GLY A 53 24.41 -7.23 4.59
C GLY A 53 23.40 -6.47 5.45
N LYS A 54 22.11 -6.48 5.08
CA LYS A 54 21.01 -6.02 5.94
C LYS A 54 20.01 -7.15 6.15
N GLU A 55 19.13 -6.96 7.12
CA GLU A 55 17.98 -7.83 7.33
C GLU A 55 16.99 -7.69 6.17
N ASP A 56 16.42 -8.82 5.75
CA ASP A 56 15.34 -8.83 4.76
C ASP A 56 14.12 -8.13 5.35
N TRP A 57 13.41 -7.37 4.51
CA TRP A 57 12.20 -6.67 4.93
C TRP A 57 11.10 -6.84 3.91
N ARG A 58 9.87 -6.53 4.31
CA ARG A 58 8.68 -6.75 3.51
C ARG A 58 8.11 -5.42 3.02
N LEU A 59 7.91 -5.32 1.71
CA LEU A 59 7.18 -4.24 1.06
C LEU A 59 5.80 -4.72 0.64
N THR A 60 4.75 -4.03 1.09
CA THR A 60 3.39 -4.20 0.60
C THR A 60 2.99 -2.98 -0.21
N CYS A 61 2.70 -3.17 -1.50
CA CYS A 61 2.01 -2.17 -2.30
C CYS A 61 0.51 -2.42 -2.18
N TYR A 62 -0.22 -1.47 -1.60
CA TYR A 62 -1.61 -1.61 -1.20
C TYR A 62 -2.53 -0.70 -2.03
N TYR A 63 -3.71 -1.21 -2.36
CA TYR A 63 -4.79 -0.49 -3.03
C TYR A 63 -6.10 -0.78 -2.30
N GLY A 64 -6.47 0.11 -1.38
CA GLY A 64 -7.66 0.02 -0.57
C GLY A 64 -8.94 0.20 -1.38
N TYR A 65 -10.06 -0.28 -0.83
CA TYR A 65 -11.34 -0.20 -1.52
C TYR A 65 -11.81 1.27 -1.67
N PRO A 66 -12.25 1.68 -2.87
CA PRO A 66 -12.81 3.01 -3.06
C PRO A 66 -14.20 3.14 -2.40
N GLU A 67 -14.93 2.04 -2.22
CA GLU A 67 -16.26 2.06 -1.64
C GLU A 67 -16.22 2.21 -0.11
N ARG A 68 -16.87 3.26 0.39
CA ARG A 68 -17.01 3.50 1.85
C ARG A 68 -17.65 2.34 2.61
N GLY A 69 -18.53 1.56 1.96
CA GLY A 69 -19.16 0.39 2.58
C GLY A 69 -18.17 -0.73 2.91
N ARG A 70 -16.97 -0.71 2.33
CA ARG A 70 -15.95 -1.76 2.48
C ARG A 70 -14.78 -1.35 3.37
N ARG A 71 -14.91 -0.25 4.12
CA ARG A 71 -13.85 0.28 4.99
C ARG A 71 -13.42 -0.71 6.07
N ARG A 72 -14.37 -1.40 6.70
CA ARG A 72 -14.05 -2.48 7.65
C ARG A 72 -13.24 -3.60 7.00
N GLN A 73 -13.61 -4.02 5.78
CA GLN A 73 -12.86 -5.03 5.04
C GLN A 73 -11.46 -4.55 4.67
N ALA A 74 -11.27 -3.25 4.40
CA ALA A 74 -9.95 -2.67 4.18
C ALA A 74 -9.09 -2.75 5.47
N TRP A 75 -9.68 -2.43 6.62
CA TRP A 75 -8.99 -2.50 7.91
C TRP A 75 -8.64 -3.93 8.33
N ASP A 76 -9.56 -4.87 8.13
CA ASP A 76 -9.33 -6.29 8.42
C ASP A 76 -8.22 -6.84 7.51
N MET A 77 -8.21 -6.46 6.23
CA MET A 77 -7.13 -6.83 5.30
C MET A 77 -5.77 -6.27 5.73
N LEU A 78 -5.70 -5.07 6.33
CA LEU A 78 -4.45 -4.56 6.88
C LEU A 78 -3.93 -5.42 8.05
N ARG A 79 -4.83 -5.86 8.94
CA ARG A 79 -4.47 -6.75 10.05
C ARG A 79 -4.04 -8.12 9.56
N GLU A 80 -4.77 -8.69 8.60
CA GLU A 80 -4.37 -9.94 7.95
C GLU A 80 -2.98 -9.80 7.30
N LEU A 81 -2.71 -8.68 6.62
CA LEU A 81 -1.40 -8.40 6.05
C LEU A 81 -0.31 -8.29 7.13
N ARG A 82 -0.59 -7.66 8.27
CA ARG A 82 0.35 -7.63 9.39
C ARG A 82 0.72 -9.04 9.84
N ASP A 83 -0.27 -9.89 10.05
CA ASP A 83 -0.09 -11.25 10.62
C ASP A 83 0.58 -12.26 9.66
N MET A 84 0.74 -11.93 8.38
CA MET A 84 1.36 -12.83 7.40
C MET A 84 2.86 -13.08 7.62
N SER A 85 3.57 -12.20 8.32
CA SER A 85 5.03 -12.29 8.48
C SER A 85 5.56 -11.38 9.58
N ASP A 86 6.55 -11.87 10.33
CA ASP A 86 7.27 -11.13 11.37
C ASP A 86 8.40 -10.22 10.83
N LEU A 87 8.68 -10.25 9.52
CA LEU A 87 9.71 -9.40 8.92
C LEU A 87 9.37 -7.91 9.10
N PRO A 88 10.38 -7.03 9.25
CA PRO A 88 10.17 -5.58 9.24
C PRO A 88 9.31 -5.17 8.04
N TRP A 89 8.25 -4.42 8.29
CA TRP A 89 7.18 -4.22 7.31
C TRP A 89 7.01 -2.75 6.94
N CYS A 90 7.02 -2.48 5.64
CA CYS A 90 6.67 -1.21 5.06
C CYS A 90 5.50 -1.41 4.09
N ILE A 91 4.47 -0.61 4.25
CA ILE A 91 3.28 -0.62 3.40
C ILE A 91 3.12 0.75 2.76
N VAL A 92 2.88 0.75 1.45
CA VAL A 92 2.75 1.96 0.63
C VAL A 92 1.58 1.80 -0.34
N GLY A 93 0.98 2.91 -0.74
CA GLY A 93 -0.03 2.91 -1.80
C GLY A 93 -1.20 3.82 -1.47
N ASP A 94 -2.35 3.51 -2.05
CA ASP A 94 -3.57 4.28 -1.86
C ASP A 94 -4.50 3.54 -0.90
N PHE A 95 -4.57 4.04 0.33
CA PHE A 95 -5.44 3.45 1.36
C PHE A 95 -6.92 3.78 1.15
N ASN A 96 -7.22 4.84 0.38
CA ASN A 96 -8.56 5.42 0.25
C ASN A 96 -9.20 5.84 1.59
N ASP A 97 -8.41 5.95 2.67
CA ASP A 97 -8.79 6.30 4.03
C ASP A 97 -7.98 7.50 4.53
N LEU A 98 -8.52 8.22 5.53
CA LEU A 98 -7.90 9.44 6.06
C LEU A 98 -7.53 9.24 7.54
N LEU A 99 -6.27 9.52 7.89
CA LEU A 99 -5.82 9.48 9.28
C LEU A 99 -6.34 10.67 10.07
N SER A 100 -6.56 11.82 9.44
CA SER A 100 -7.04 13.05 10.07
C SER A 100 -8.06 13.78 9.20
N GLN A 101 -8.83 14.68 9.82
CA GLN A 101 -9.63 15.65 9.07
C GLN A 101 -8.76 16.63 8.30
N GLU A 102 -7.55 16.89 8.80
CA GLU A 102 -6.57 17.79 8.20
C GLU A 102 -6.05 17.27 6.85
N ASP A 103 -6.07 15.95 6.65
CA ASP A 103 -5.70 15.30 5.39
C ASP A 103 -6.74 15.57 4.28
N LYS A 104 -7.88 16.19 4.62
CA LYS A 104 -8.94 16.52 3.69
C LYS A 104 -9.10 18.01 3.52
N LYS A 105 -8.92 18.46 2.28
CA LYS A 105 -9.35 19.79 1.85
C LYS A 105 -10.76 19.73 1.26
N GLY A 106 -11.75 20.24 1.98
CA GLY A 106 -13.13 20.33 1.48
C GLY A 106 -14.14 20.82 2.51
N THR A 107 -15.33 21.22 2.04
CA THR A 107 -16.36 21.86 2.88
C THR A 107 -17.04 20.88 3.84
N HIS A 108 -17.22 19.63 3.41
CA HIS A 108 -17.87 18.61 4.23
C HIS A 108 -16.84 17.84 5.04
N PRO A 109 -17.00 17.69 6.37
CA PRO A 109 -16.10 16.88 7.18
C PRO A 109 -16.15 15.41 6.74
N HIS A 110 -15.04 14.69 6.92
CA HIS A 110 -15.07 13.23 6.82
C HIS A 110 -15.78 12.66 8.06
N PRO A 111 -16.52 11.55 7.96
CA PRO A 111 -17.09 10.92 9.15
C PRO A 111 -16.01 10.51 10.17
N ASN A 112 -16.10 10.99 11.41
CA ASN A 112 -15.08 10.72 12.44
C ASN A 112 -14.85 9.22 12.71
N TRP A 113 -15.89 8.39 12.58
CA TRP A 113 -15.77 6.95 12.79
C TRP A 113 -14.88 6.28 11.74
N LEU A 114 -14.75 6.85 10.53
CA LEU A 114 -13.85 6.35 9.49
C LEU A 114 -12.40 6.67 9.85
N CYS A 115 -12.10 7.91 10.25
CA CYS A 115 -10.75 8.27 10.73
C CYS A 115 -10.36 7.45 11.95
N ASN A 116 -11.25 7.30 12.92
CA ASN A 116 -10.97 6.53 14.14
C ASN A 116 -10.77 5.04 13.84
N GLY A 117 -11.59 4.47 12.95
CA GLY A 117 -11.45 3.07 12.55
C GLY A 117 -10.13 2.82 11.81
N PHE A 118 -9.73 3.73 10.92
CA PHE A 118 -8.46 3.61 10.22
C PHE A 118 -7.26 3.79 11.16
N ARG A 119 -7.29 4.79 12.06
CA ARG A 119 -6.28 4.95 13.11
C ARG A 119 -6.14 3.70 13.98
N SER A 120 -7.28 3.09 14.35
CA SER A 120 -7.27 1.84 15.10
C SER A 120 -6.57 0.74 14.31
N ALA A 121 -6.92 0.55 13.04
CA ALA A 121 -6.28 -0.46 12.18
C ALA A 121 -4.77 -0.23 12.04
N VAL A 122 -4.34 1.02 11.87
CA VAL A 122 -2.92 1.40 11.82
C VAL A 122 -2.21 1.09 13.15
N SER A 123 -2.85 1.44 14.27
CA SER A 123 -2.33 1.13 15.61
C SER A 123 -2.27 -0.37 15.89
N ASP A 124 -3.29 -1.13 15.50
CA ASP A 124 -3.35 -2.59 15.65
C ASP A 124 -2.21 -3.28 14.87
N CYS A 125 -1.73 -2.61 13.82
CA CYS A 125 -0.65 -3.09 12.95
C CYS A 125 0.73 -2.56 13.34
N ASP A 126 0.87 -1.84 14.46
CA ASP A 126 2.06 -1.06 14.87
C ASP A 126 2.65 -0.20 13.75
N LEU A 127 1.82 0.29 12.84
CA LEU A 127 2.27 1.10 11.73
C LEU A 127 2.45 2.55 12.20
N THR A 128 3.59 3.12 11.82
CA THR A 128 3.86 4.54 12.00
C THR A 128 3.87 5.22 10.64
N ASP A 129 3.17 6.35 10.53
CA ASP A 129 3.18 7.13 9.30
C ASP A 129 4.56 7.76 9.08
N ILE A 130 5.07 7.66 7.85
CA ILE A 130 6.36 8.22 7.46
C ILE A 130 6.07 9.58 6.83
N HIS A 131 6.54 10.64 7.46
CA HIS A 131 6.36 11.99 6.93
C HIS A 131 6.99 12.11 5.54
N LEU A 132 6.17 12.51 4.56
CA LEU A 132 6.61 12.79 3.20
C LEU A 132 6.86 14.29 3.06
N ASP A 133 8.11 14.68 2.80
CA ASP A 133 8.45 16.05 2.42
C ASP A 133 7.91 16.35 1.01
N GLY A 134 7.00 17.32 0.89
CA GLY A 134 6.43 17.70 -0.40
C GLY A 134 5.06 18.38 -0.32
N TYR A 135 4.29 18.27 -1.40
CA TYR A 135 2.92 18.80 -1.44
C TYR A 135 1.96 17.87 -0.69
N PRO A 136 1.30 18.34 0.38
CA PRO A 136 0.45 17.50 1.24
C PRO A 136 -0.89 17.09 0.59
N TYR A 137 -1.20 17.61 -0.61
CA TYR A 137 -2.43 17.33 -1.32
C TYR A 137 -2.13 17.04 -2.79
N THR A 138 -2.85 16.08 -3.37
CA THR A 138 -2.90 15.79 -4.81
C THR A 138 -4.14 16.37 -5.45
#